data_AF-A0A534QER3-F1
#
_entry.id   AF-A0A534QER3-F1
#
_cell.length_a   1.000
_cell.length_b   1.000
_cell.length_c   1.000
_cell.angle_alpha   90.00
_cell.angle_beta   90.00
_cell.angle_gamma   90.00
#
_symmetry.space_group_name_H-M   'P 1'
#
loop_
_entity.id
_entity.type
_entity.pdbx_description
1 polymer ?
#
loop_
_entity_poly.entity_id
_entity_poly.type
_entity_poly.pdbx_seq_one_letter_code
_entity_poly.pdbx_strand_id
1 'polypeptide(L)' 'DRMGRIEQLLIIQELRRHGENRTQTARRLGISVRALQKKIGKYGLREREG' A
#
# COMPACT_ATOMS: atom_id res chain seq x y z
N ASP A 1 16.37 2.69 0.20
CA ASP A 1 17.11 1.40 0.26
C ASP A 1 16.38 0.34 -0.58
N ARG A 2 17.01 -0.81 -0.86
CA ARG A 2 16.44 -1.89 -1.70
C ARG A 2 15.15 -2.46 -1.11
N MET A 3 15.07 -2.58 0.21
CA MET A 3 13.92 -3.17 0.90
C MET A 3 12.69 -2.27 0.82
N GLY A 4 12.90 -0.95 0.95
CA GLY A 4 11.84 0.04 0.77
C GLY A 4 11.18 -0.01 -0.61
N ARG A 5 11.94 -0.29 -1.68
CA ARG A 5 11.38 -0.44 -3.05
C ARG A 5 10.55 -1.71 -3.20
N ILE A 6 11.00 -2.83 -2.63
CA ILE A 6 10.25 -4.10 -2.66
C ILE A 6 8.93 -3.93 -1.90
N GLU A 7 8.97 -3.33 -0.72
CA GLU A 7 7.78 -3.02 0.07
C GLU A 7 6.80 -2.13 -0.71
N GLN A 8 7.30 -1.07 -1.35
CA GLN A 8 6.48 -0.17 -2.17
C GLN A 8 5.78 -0.92 -3.32
N LEU A 9 6.51 -1.75 -4.07
CA LEU A 9 5.95 -2.51 -5.19
C LEU A 9 4.88 -3.51 -4.72
N LEU A 10 5.12 -4.19 -3.59
CA LEU A 10 4.15 -5.12 -3.01
C LEU A 10 2.85 -4.41 -2.62
N ILE A 11 2.95 -3.23 -1.99
CA ILE A 11 1.78 -2.43 -1.63
C ILE A 11 0.99 -2.01 -2.86
N ILE A 12 1.66 -1.51 -3.91
CA ILE A 12 1.00 -1.13 -5.17
C ILE A 12 0.30 -2.34 -5.82
N GLN A 13 0.96 -3.50 -5.83
CA GLN A 13 0.41 -4.70 -6.42
C GLN A 13 -0.88 -5.16 -5.71
N GLU A 14 -0.87 -5.19 -4.38
CA GLU A 14 -2.04 -5.61 -3.61
C GLU A 14 -3.17 -4.57 -3.66
N LEU A 15 -2.85 -3.27 -3.63
CA LEU A 15 -3.85 -2.21 -3.83
C LEU A 15 -4.57 -2.40 -5.17
N ARG A 16 -3.84 -2.58 -6.27
CA ARG A 16 -4.43 -2.84 -7.60
C ARG A 16 -5.27 -4.12 -7.63
N ARG A 17 -4.78 -5.22 -7.03
CA ARG A 17 -5.52 -6.49 -6.96
C ARG A 17 -6.86 -6.34 -6.24
N HIS A 18 -6.93 -5.46 -5.24
CA HIS A 18 -8.12 -5.24 -4.43
C HIS A 18 -8.91 -3.98 -4.82
N GLY A 19 -8.65 -3.38 -5.99
CA GLY A 19 -9.34 -2.18 -6.45
C GLY A 19 -9.21 -1.01 -5.47
N GLU A 20 -7.98 -0.74 -5.00
CA GLU A 20 -7.63 0.29 -4.01
C GLU A 20 -8.29 0.09 -2.62
N ASN A 21 -8.88 -1.08 -2.35
CA ASN A 21 -9.47 -1.38 -1.04
C ASN A 21 -8.38 -1.58 0.02
N ARG A 22 -8.15 -0.52 0.81
CA ARG A 22 -7.13 -0.47 1.86
C ARG A 22 -7.35 -1.48 2.98
N THR A 23 -8.59 -1.80 3.33
CA THR A 23 -8.89 -2.78 4.39
C THR A 23 -8.52 -4.19 3.96
N GLN A 24 -8.90 -4.60 2.74
CA GLN A 24 -8.53 -5.90 2.18
C GLN A 24 -7.02 -6.00 1.96
N THR A 25 -6.40 -4.94 1.43
CA THR A 25 -4.95 -4.86 1.23
C THR A 25 -4.18 -5.02 2.54
N ALA A 26 -4.58 -4.28 3.59
CA ALA A 26 -3.94 -4.37 4.90
C ALA A 26 -4.07 -5.77 5.50
N ARG A 27 -5.26 -6.37 5.41
CA ARG A 27 -5.51 -7.76 5.83
C ARG A 27 -4.62 -8.75 5.07
N ARG A 28 -4.47 -8.57 3.76
CA ARG A 28 -3.65 -9.44 2.90
C ARG A 28 -2.16 -9.35 3.21
N LEU A 29 -1.68 -8.14 3.54
CA LEU A 29 -0.30 -7.85 3.91
C LEU A 29 0.02 -8.17 5.39
N GLY A 30 -0.97 -8.56 6.19
CA GLY A 30 -0.78 -8.87 7.61
C GLY A 30 -0.45 -7.65 8.47
N ILE A 31 -0.90 -6.45 8.06
CA ILE A 31 -0.66 -5.19 8.80
C ILE A 31 -1.98 -4.50 9.12
N SER A 32 -1.94 -3.54 10.06
CA SER A 32 -3.10 -2.69 10.32
C SER A 32 -3.34 -1.72 9.17
N VAL A 33 -4.60 -1.30 8.99
CA VAL A 33 -4.96 -0.26 8.00
C VAL A 33 -4.19 1.04 8.26
N ARG A 34 -3.98 1.38 9.54
CA ARG A 34 -3.18 2.55 9.93
C ARG A 34 -1.71 2.43 9.49
N ALA A 35 -1.12 1.25 9.62
CA ALA A 35 0.24 1.01 9.13
C ALA A 35 0.32 1.13 7.61
N LEU A 36 -0.67 0.58 6.89
CA LEU A 36 -0.78 0.73 5.44
C LEU A 36 -0.90 2.21 5.03
N GLN A 37 -1.77 2.99 5.68
CA GLN A 37 -1.91 4.43 5.44
C GLN A 37 -0.59 5.20 5.64
N LYS A 38 0.16 4.89 6.70
CA LYS A 38 1.49 5.49 6.92
C LYS A 38 2.46 5.15 5.79
N LYS A 39 2.46 3.90 5.31
CA LYS A 39 3.33 3.47 4.19
C LYS A 39 2.92 4.12 2.87
N ILE A 40 1.62 4.22 2.57
CA ILE A 40 1.11 4.97 1.42
C ILE A 40 1.60 6.43 1.44
N GLY A 41 1.49 7.09 2.60
CA GLY A 41 2.03 8.45 2.77
C GLY A 41 3.55 8.52 2.60
N LYS A 42 4.29 7.60 3.23
CA LYS A 42 5.76 7.52 3.14
C LYS A 42 6.25 7.37 1.71
N TYR A 43 5.54 6.58 0.89
CA TYR A 43 5.93 6.28 -0.49
C TYR A 43 5.27 7.19 -1.53
N GLY A 44 4.45 8.16 -1.11
CA GLY A 44 3.73 9.04 -2.04
C GLY A 44 2.74 8.30 -2.94
N LEU A 45 2.17 7.17 -2.48
CA LEU A 45 1.23 6.34 -3.25
C LEU A 45 -0.21 6.88 -3.21
N ARG A 46 -0.40 8.18 -2.97
CA ARG A 46 -1.74 8.77 -3.00
C ARG A 46 -2.24 8.71 -4.44
N GLU A 47 -3.51 8.36 -4.62
CA GLU A 47 -4.17 8.51 -5.92
C GLU A 47 -3.87 9.92 -6.43
N ARG A 48 -3.26 10.01 -7.62
CA ARG A 48 -3.46 11.21 -8.44
C ARG A 48 -4.96 11.21 -8.71
N GLU A 49 -5.68 12.05 -7.99
CA GLU A 49 -7.06 12.39 -8.32
C GLU A 49 -7.08 12.73 -9.81
N GLY A 50 -7.79 11.89 -10.57
CA GLY A 50 -8.24 12.20 -11.93
C GLY A 50 -9.59 12.85 -11.84
#